data_AF-A0A837DBG8-F1
#
_entry.id   AF-A0A837DBG8-F1
#
_cell.length_a   1.000
_cell.length_b   1.000
_cell.length_c   1.000
_cell.angle_alpha   90.00
_cell.angle_beta   90.00
_cell.angle_gamma   90.00
#
_symmetry.space_group_name_H-M   'P 1'
#
loop_
_entity.id
_entity.type
_entity.pdbx_description
1 polymer ?
#
loop_
_entity_poly.entity_id
_entity_poly.type
_entity_poly.pdbx_seq_one_letter_code
_entity_poly.pdbx_strand_id
1 'polypeptide(L)' 'MNAHNSTAPSQNPRPVLPYTEEPDPEQRRRAVRAVASAALDAKDCAELLEALGLSPEEGRTIPAQRIR' A
#
# COMPACT_ATOMS: atom_id res chain seq x y z
N MET A 1 -9.97 -50.81 29.78
CA MET A 1 -10.06 -49.34 29.87
C MET A 1 -8.73 -48.75 29.44
N ASN A 2 -8.66 -48.02 28.32
CA ASN A 2 -7.48 -47.23 27.96
C ASN A 2 -7.93 -45.79 27.71
N ALA A 3 -7.48 -44.88 28.58
CA ALA A 3 -7.79 -43.46 28.55
C ALA A 3 -6.91 -42.76 27.50
N HIS A 4 -7.54 -42.15 26.50
CA HIS A 4 -6.82 -41.32 25.53
C HIS A 4 -6.78 -39.88 26.03
N ASN A 5 -5.60 -39.51 26.52
CA ASN A 5 -5.24 -38.18 26.98
C ASN A 5 -5.38 -37.16 25.83
N SER A 6 -6.24 -36.17 26.00
CA SER A 6 -6.42 -35.07 25.03
C SER A 6 -5.38 -33.99 25.29
N THR A 7 -4.23 -34.07 24.61
CA THR A 7 -3.30 -32.94 24.53
C THR A 7 -3.67 -32.08 23.34
N ALA A 8 -4.37 -30.97 23.57
CA ALA A 8 -4.62 -29.97 22.53
C ALA A 8 -3.29 -29.32 22.09
N PRO A 9 -3.01 -29.17 20.79
CA PRO A 9 -1.82 -28.47 20.34
C PRO A 9 -2.01 -26.97 20.61
N SER A 10 -1.16 -26.40 21.46
CA SER A 10 -1.06 -24.95 21.65
C SER A 10 -0.52 -24.33 20.36
N GLN A 11 -1.44 -23.93 19.46
CA GLN A 11 -1.10 -23.09 18.32
C GLN A 11 -0.83 -21.68 18.86
N ASN A 12 0.44 -21.37 19.07
CA ASN A 12 0.89 -19.99 19.24
C ASN A 12 1.16 -19.43 17.83
N PRO A 13 0.23 -18.71 17.18
CA PRO A 13 0.46 -18.19 15.85
C PRO A 13 1.57 -17.15 15.95
N ARG A 14 2.74 -17.45 15.37
CA ARG A 14 3.78 -16.44 15.18
C ARG A 14 3.18 -15.32 14.30
N PRO A 15 3.33 -14.03 14.67
CA PRO A 15 2.90 -12.95 13.80
C PRO A 15 3.69 -13.05 12.49
N VAL A 16 2.99 -13.31 11.39
CA VAL A 16 3.51 -13.13 10.04
C VAL A 16 3.75 -11.63 9.88
N LEU A 17 5.00 -11.22 10.04
CA LEU A 17 5.41 -9.88 9.64
C LEU A 17 5.16 -9.78 8.13
N PRO A 18 4.38 -8.82 7.64
CA PRO A 18 4.24 -8.64 6.20
C PRO A 18 5.64 -8.35 5.65
N TYR A 19 6.06 -9.15 4.68
CA TYR A 19 7.24 -8.86 3.88
C TYR A 19 7.06 -7.44 3.33
N THR A 20 8.14 -6.65 3.32
CA THR A 20 8.21 -5.34 2.70
C THR A 20 7.95 -5.50 1.20
N GLU A 21 6.69 -5.66 0.82
CA GLU A 21 6.25 -5.61 -0.56
C GLU A 21 6.38 -4.16 -1.00
N GLU A 22 7.29 -3.93 -1.95
CA GLU A 22 7.33 -2.66 -2.67
C GLU A 22 5.92 -2.34 -3.18
N PRO A 23 5.42 -1.11 -2.97
CA PRO A 23 4.05 -0.77 -3.32
C PRO A 23 3.82 -0.93 -4.82
N ASP A 24 2.74 -1.64 -5.18
CA ASP A 24 2.32 -1.83 -6.57
C ASP A 24 2.07 -0.46 -7.26
N PRO A 25 2.27 -0.32 -8.58
CA PRO A 25 2.04 0.95 -9.28
C PRO A 25 0.65 1.55 -9.06
N GLU A 26 -0.38 0.72 -8.84
CA GLU A 26 -1.71 1.21 -8.47
C GLU A 26 -1.73 1.90 -7.10
N GLN A 27 -1.02 1.33 -6.12
CA GLN A 27 -0.90 1.91 -4.77
C GLN A 27 -0.14 3.23 -4.81
N ARG A 28 0.98 3.27 -5.56
CA ARG A 28 1.76 4.49 -5.75
C ARG A 28 0.94 5.60 -6.42
N ARG A 29 0.18 5.26 -7.48
CA ARG A 29 -0.75 6.21 -8.13
C ARG A 29 -1.79 6.77 -7.15
N ARG A 30 -2.41 5.91 -6.34
CA ARG A 30 -3.39 6.34 -5.35
C ARG A 30 -2.76 7.24 -4.30
N ALA A 31 -1.56 6.92 -3.84
CA ALA A 31 -0.81 7.73 -2.89
C ALA A 31 -0.53 9.14 -3.47
N VAL A 32 -0.04 9.23 -4.71
CA VAL A 32 0.19 10.53 -5.37
C VAL A 32 -1.09 11.36 -5.45
N ARG A 33 -2.21 10.76 -5.83
CA ARG A 33 -3.50 11.47 -5.92
C ARG A 33 -4.01 11.91 -4.55
N ALA A 34 -3.83 11.10 -3.52
CA ALA A 34 -4.21 11.44 -2.16
C ALA A 34 -3.40 12.65 -1.66
N VAL A 35 -2.07 12.62 -1.84
CA VAL A 35 -1.18 13.74 -1.48
C VAL A 35 -1.56 15.00 -2.24
N ALA A 36 -1.71 14.91 -3.56
CA ALA A 36 -2.09 16.06 -4.37
C ALA A 36 -3.45 16.67 -3.99
N SER A 37 -4.39 15.84 -3.50
CA SER A 37 -5.70 16.31 -3.02
C SER A 37 -5.67 16.94 -1.63
N ALA A 38 -4.67 16.61 -0.81
CA ALA A 38 -4.55 17.06 0.57
C ALA A 38 -3.58 18.26 0.73
N ALA A 39 -2.67 18.45 -0.21
CA ALA A 39 -1.69 19.52 -0.20
C ALA A 39 -2.34 20.91 -0.34
N LEU A 40 -1.75 21.91 0.33
CA LEU A 40 -2.25 23.28 0.32
C LEU A 40 -1.85 24.04 -0.95
N ASP A 41 -0.67 23.74 -1.48
CA ASP A 41 -0.15 24.32 -2.71
C ASP A 41 0.80 23.36 -3.45
N ALA A 42 1.32 23.82 -4.58
CA ALA A 42 2.20 23.01 -5.43
C ALA A 42 3.56 22.69 -4.78
N LYS A 43 4.06 23.57 -3.91
CA LYS A 43 5.35 23.37 -3.22
C LYS A 43 5.19 22.33 -2.12
N ASP A 44 4.14 22.46 -1.31
CA ASP A 44 3.76 21.51 -0.27
C ASP A 44 3.53 20.10 -0.86
N CYS A 45 2.81 20.01 -1.98
CA CYS A 45 2.63 18.75 -2.70
C CYS A 45 3.97 18.13 -3.11
N ALA A 46 4.90 18.92 -3.65
CA ALA A 46 6.21 18.42 -4.06
C ALA A 46 7.04 17.89 -2.87
N GLU A 47 7.05 18.61 -1.75
CA GLU A 47 7.75 18.21 -0.52
C GLU A 47 7.18 16.90 0.06
N LEU A 48 5.85 16.76 0.10
CA LEU A 48 5.18 15.56 0.58
C LEU A 48 5.43 14.33 -0.32
N LEU A 49 5.45 14.52 -1.65
CA LEU A 49 5.78 13.45 -2.58
C LEU A 49 7.24 13.02 -2.47
N GLU A 50 8.17 13.97 -2.34
CA GLU A 50 9.60 13.69 -2.13
C GLU A 50 9.83 12.89 -0.85
N ALA A 51 9.19 13.30 0.26
CA ALA A 51 9.29 12.60 1.54
C ALA A 51 8.81 11.13 1.47
N LEU A 52 7.91 10.82 0.54
CA LEU A 52 7.38 9.48 0.32
C LEU A 52 8.10 8.72 -0.81
N GLY A 53 9.08 9.32 -1.48
CA GLY A 53 9.76 8.74 -2.64
C GLY A 53 8.82 8.51 -3.84
N LEU A 54 7.83 9.40 -4.00
CA LEU A 54 6.85 9.36 -5.08
C LEU A 54 7.16 10.42 -6.14
N SER A 55 6.88 10.10 -7.40
CA SER A 55 6.97 11.04 -8.52
C SER A 55 5.57 11.54 -8.93
N PRO A 56 5.40 12.83 -9.26
CA PRO A 56 4.13 13.40 -9.73
C PRO A 56 3.56 12.70 -10.97
N GLU A 57 4.43 12.17 -11.82
CA GLU A 57 4.11 11.46 -13.05
C GLU A 57 3.31 10.19 -12.79
N GLU A 58 3.53 9.53 -11.65
CA GLU A 58 2.84 8.29 -11.27
C GLU A 58 1.35 8.50 -11.00
N GLY A 59 0.94 9.74 -10.66
CA GLY A 59 -0.47 10.12 -10.51
C GLY A 59 -1.22 10.28 -11.83
N ARG A 60 -0.48 10.43 -12.94
CA ARG A 60 -1.05 10.70 -14.27
C ARG A 60 -1.51 9.40 -14.91
N THR A 61 -2.78 9.35 -15.27
CA THR A 61 -3.30 8.33 -16.20
C THR A 61 -3.70 9.10 -17.43
N ILE A 62 -3.03 8.87 -18.56
CA ILE A 62 -3.57 9.30 -19.85
C ILE A 62 -4.68 8.29 -20.14
N PRO A 63 -5.98 8.68 -20.04
CA PRO A 63 -7.03 7.78 -20.46
C PRO A 63 -6.75 7.45 -21.93
N ALA A 64 -6.60 6.16 -22.24
CA ALA A 64 -6.63 5.72 -23.64
C ALA A 64 -7.94 6.27 -24.21
N GLN A 65 -7.85 7.11 -25.24
CA GLN A 65 -9.03 7.67 -25.88
C GLN A 65 -9.97 6.51 -26.20
N ARG A 66 -11.19 6.54 -25.67
CA ARG A 66 -12.20 5.55 -26.04
C ARG A 66 -12.54 5.82 -27.51
N ILE A 67 -11.93 5.05 -28.41
CA ILE A 67 -12.33 5.02 -29.81
C ILE A 67 -13.79 4.56 -29.81
N ARG A 68 -14.67 5.44 -30.28
CA ARG A 68 -16.13 5.22 -30.34
C ARG A 68 -16.52 4.62 -31.67
#